data_AF-U9SUS3-F1
#
_entry.id   AF-U9SUS3-F1
#
_cell.length_a   1.000
_cell.length_b   1.000
_cell.length_c   1.000
_cell.angle_alpha   90.00
_cell.angle_beta   90.00
_cell.angle_gamma   90.00
#
_symmetry.space_group_name_H-M   'P 1'
#
loop_
_entity.id
_entity.type
_entity.pdbx_description
1 polymer ?
#
loop_
_entity_poly.entity_id
_entity_poly.type
_entity_poly.pdbx_seq_one_letter_code
_entity_poly.pdbx_strand_id
1 'polypeptide(L)'
;MILMDYWFRGDPLPMPVGYVDLLYVVIHEFIHGLGFTNSWDDYPLKTALRPGFGDSPSQPLFVENIFDKFIVLTQNGKSLSSMTDELNQFQYNLTTYSDQDFINSFSKSPQFSIAQYVYNIANNTRGTMGLLLTSNIQSSNQLSPNQNDILLLETSILFNNGSSIGHVDMQTYNNTSDFLMVYSYTSGETLDDKMEKTGSTNTTGPIGPNLRRFLGVLGYDVKQNFRCNIIQVY
;
A
#
# COMPACT_ATOMS: atom_id res chain seq x y z
N MET A 1 -4.86 -2.76 -20.45
CA MET A 1 -3.74 -3.72 -20.39
C MET A 1 -2.70 -3.24 -21.38
N ILE A 2 -1.74 -2.45 -20.91
CA ILE A 2 -0.54 -2.16 -21.70
C ILE A 2 0.24 -3.47 -21.73
N LEU A 3 0.57 -3.96 -22.92
CA LEU A 3 1.48 -5.09 -23.06
C LEU A 3 2.83 -4.65 -22.47
N MET A 4 3.17 -5.19 -21.29
CA MET A 4 4.49 -5.03 -20.71
C MET A 4 5.34 -6.20 -21.16
N ASP A 5 6.49 -5.89 -21.75
CA ASP A 5 7.50 -6.90 -22.07
C ASP A 5 8.36 -7.15 -20.83
N TYR A 6 8.48 -8.41 -20.44
CA TYR A 6 9.27 -8.79 -19.28
C TYR A 6 10.71 -9.10 -19.68
N TRP A 7 11.63 -8.53 -18.93
CA TRP A 7 13.05 -8.83 -19.02
C TRP A 7 13.43 -9.88 -17.99
N PHE A 8 14.22 -10.86 -18.42
CA PHE A 8 14.75 -11.91 -17.55
C PHE A 8 16.21 -11.61 -17.25
N ARG A 9 16.63 -11.92 -16.02
CA ARG A 9 18.00 -11.68 -15.59
C ARG A 9 19.00 -12.32 -16.56
N GLY A 10 19.77 -11.47 -17.24
CA GLY A 10 20.82 -11.88 -18.18
C GLY A 10 20.45 -11.77 -19.67
N ASP A 11 19.29 -11.25 -20.06
CA ASP A 11 18.85 -11.29 -21.47
C ASP A 11 18.01 -10.07 -21.94
N PRO A 12 18.55 -9.14 -22.77
CA PRO A 12 19.94 -8.71 -22.97
C PRO A 12 20.34 -7.61 -21.96
N LEU A 13 21.64 -7.36 -21.77
CA LEU A 13 22.14 -6.19 -21.02
C LEU A 13 22.73 -5.13 -21.98
N PRO A 14 22.39 -3.83 -21.82
CA PRO A 14 21.46 -3.27 -20.84
C PRO A 14 20.01 -3.67 -21.15
N MET A 15 19.15 -3.73 -20.12
CA MET A 15 17.72 -4.00 -20.30
C MET A 15 17.11 -2.96 -21.27
N PRO A 16 16.39 -3.38 -22.31
CA PRO A 16 15.79 -2.43 -23.26
C PRO A 16 14.76 -1.50 -22.60
N VAL A 17 14.65 -0.28 -23.12
CA VAL A 17 13.58 0.64 -22.72
C VAL A 17 12.22 0.04 -23.09
N GLY A 18 11.25 0.14 -22.19
CA GLY A 18 9.92 -0.46 -22.31
C GLY A 18 9.79 -1.81 -21.61
N TYR A 19 10.92 -2.43 -21.22
CA TYR A 19 10.91 -3.69 -20.50
C TYR A 19 10.91 -3.45 -18.98
N VAL A 20 10.34 -4.42 -18.27
CA VAL A 20 10.32 -4.47 -16.80
C VAL A 20 11.01 -5.74 -16.33
N ASP A 21 11.89 -5.62 -15.33
CA ASP A 21 12.55 -6.77 -14.70
C ASP A 21 11.51 -7.70 -14.05
N LEU A 22 11.41 -8.94 -14.53
CA LEU A 22 10.43 -9.90 -14.02
C LEU A 22 10.65 -10.23 -12.55
N LEU A 23 11.90 -10.32 -12.09
CA LEU A 23 12.20 -10.63 -10.70
C LEU A 23 11.75 -9.49 -9.79
N TYR A 24 11.92 -8.23 -10.23
CA TYR A 24 11.33 -7.09 -9.52
C TYR A 24 9.82 -7.28 -9.35
N VAL A 25 9.10 -7.57 -10.45
CA VAL A 25 7.63 -7.72 -10.44
C VAL A 25 7.21 -8.87 -9.55
N VAL A 26 7.84 -10.04 -9.67
CA VAL A 26 7.53 -11.20 -8.83
C VAL A 26 7.70 -10.89 -7.34
N ILE A 27 8.77 -10.18 -6.97
CA ILE A 27 9.00 -9.82 -5.56
C ILE A 27 7.96 -8.78 -5.10
N HIS A 28 7.63 -7.79 -5.94
CA HIS A 28 6.60 -6.78 -5.66
C HIS A 28 5.23 -7.43 -5.37
N GLU A 29 4.77 -8.29 -6.28
CA GLU A 29 3.50 -9.01 -6.12
C GLU A 29 3.53 -10.01 -4.96
N PHE A 30 4.69 -10.62 -4.69
CA PHE A 30 4.86 -11.48 -3.52
C PHE A 30 4.67 -10.69 -2.21
N ILE A 31 5.17 -9.46 -2.12
CA ILE A 31 4.95 -8.60 -0.94
C ILE A 31 3.48 -8.24 -0.77
N HIS A 32 2.74 -7.96 -1.86
CA HIS A 32 1.29 -7.83 -1.78
C HIS A 32 0.65 -9.09 -1.20
N GLY A 33 1.04 -10.27 -1.68
CA GLY A 33 0.57 -11.57 -1.16
C GLY A 33 0.91 -11.84 0.30
N LEU A 34 1.95 -11.21 0.85
CA LEU A 34 2.30 -11.29 2.28
C LEU A 34 1.47 -10.34 3.17
N GLY A 35 0.58 -9.52 2.59
CA GLY A 35 -0.33 -8.67 3.33
C GLY A 35 -0.03 -7.17 3.22
N PHE A 36 0.81 -6.73 2.27
CA PHE A 36 0.92 -5.32 1.90
C PHE A 36 -0.22 -4.95 0.94
N THR A 37 -1.48 -5.03 1.38
CA THR A 37 -2.63 -4.76 0.52
C THR A 37 -3.78 -4.17 1.32
N ASN A 38 -4.29 -3.04 0.86
CA ASN A 38 -5.39 -2.34 1.51
C ASN A 38 -6.75 -2.85 1.01
N SER A 39 -7.81 -2.67 1.80
CA SER A 39 -9.18 -3.06 1.40
C SER A 39 -10.04 -1.89 0.90
N TRP A 40 -9.48 -0.67 0.87
CA TRP A 40 -10.23 0.55 0.62
C TRP A 40 -10.37 0.83 -0.88
N ASP A 41 -11.60 1.05 -1.32
CA ASP A 41 -11.92 1.28 -2.73
C ASP A 41 -12.94 2.41 -2.90
N ASP A 42 -12.91 3.05 -4.07
CA ASP A 42 -13.89 4.03 -4.50
C ASP A 42 -15.12 3.39 -5.14
N TYR A 43 -15.08 2.09 -5.44
CA TYR A 43 -16.21 1.40 -6.07
C TYR A 43 -17.31 1.03 -5.05
N PRO A 44 -18.59 1.33 -5.34
CA PRO A 44 -19.16 1.94 -6.55
C PRO A 44 -19.39 3.48 -6.45
N LEU A 45 -18.85 4.16 -5.44
CA LEU A 45 -19.17 5.54 -5.05
C LEU A 45 -18.44 6.64 -5.86
N LYS A 46 -17.23 6.37 -6.37
CA LYS A 46 -16.35 7.27 -7.18
C LYS A 46 -15.95 8.61 -6.56
N THR A 47 -16.49 8.96 -5.40
CA THR A 47 -16.28 10.24 -4.69
C THR A 47 -16.08 10.05 -3.19
N ALA A 48 -15.99 8.80 -2.76
CA ALA A 48 -15.89 8.38 -1.37
C ALA A 48 -15.19 7.01 -1.32
N LEU A 49 -14.34 6.79 -0.32
CA LEU A 49 -13.66 5.51 -0.11
C LEU A 49 -14.33 4.73 1.00
N ARG A 50 -14.39 3.41 0.84
CA ARG A 50 -14.89 2.49 1.86
C ARG A 50 -14.05 1.21 1.88
N PRO A 51 -13.95 0.51 3.02
CA PRO A 51 -13.33 -0.82 3.06
C PRO A 51 -14.16 -1.88 2.31
N GLY A 52 -13.58 -3.06 2.11
CA GLY A 52 -14.26 -4.22 1.55
C GLY A 52 -15.53 -4.60 2.32
N PHE A 53 -16.46 -5.33 1.69
CA PHE A 53 -17.64 -5.86 2.40
C PHE A 53 -17.30 -7.18 3.08
N GLY A 54 -17.84 -7.38 4.27
CA GLY A 54 -17.85 -8.69 4.92
C GLY A 54 -18.91 -9.61 4.35
N ASP A 55 -18.67 -10.92 4.42
CA ASP A 55 -19.57 -11.94 3.86
C ASP A 55 -20.82 -12.22 4.72
N SER A 56 -20.96 -11.57 5.89
CA SER A 56 -22.04 -11.87 6.83
C SER A 56 -22.76 -10.61 7.34
N PRO A 57 -24.10 -10.52 7.21
CA PRO A 57 -24.89 -9.43 7.77
C PRO A 57 -24.96 -9.43 9.31
N SER A 58 -24.48 -10.49 9.98
CA SER A 58 -24.34 -10.55 11.45
C SER A 58 -22.99 -10.03 11.96
N GLN A 59 -22.10 -9.63 11.05
CA GLN A 59 -20.76 -9.12 11.32
C GLN A 59 -20.67 -7.65 10.87
N PRO A 60 -19.58 -6.93 11.22
CA PRO A 60 -19.33 -5.60 10.67
C PRO A 60 -19.47 -5.59 9.14
N LEU A 61 -20.19 -4.60 8.62
CA LEU A 61 -20.49 -4.47 7.19
C LEU A 61 -19.21 -4.30 6.37
N PHE A 62 -18.33 -3.41 6.85
CA PHE A 62 -17.04 -3.11 6.26
C PHE A 62 -15.95 -3.86 7.01
N VAL A 63 -15.12 -4.58 6.26
CA VAL A 63 -14.02 -5.40 6.77
C VAL A 63 -12.68 -4.88 6.28
N GLU A 64 -11.68 -4.98 7.14
CA GLU A 64 -10.32 -4.50 6.90
C GLU A 64 -9.37 -5.64 6.61
N ASN A 65 -8.40 -5.39 5.73
CA ASN A 65 -7.20 -6.21 5.65
C ASN A 65 -6.30 -5.88 6.84
N ILE A 66 -5.38 -6.80 7.17
CA ILE A 66 -4.41 -6.56 8.25
C ILE A 66 -3.58 -5.29 8.03
N PHE A 67 -3.29 -4.96 6.77
CA PHE A 67 -2.60 -3.74 6.36
C PHE A 67 -3.30 -2.46 6.85
N ASP A 68 -4.62 -2.38 6.67
CA ASP A 68 -5.41 -1.18 6.96
C ASP A 68 -5.32 -0.78 8.44
N LYS A 69 -5.14 -1.76 9.32
CA LYS A 69 -4.99 -1.56 10.77
C LYS A 69 -3.78 -0.72 11.14
N PHE A 70 -2.80 -0.64 10.26
CA PHE A 70 -1.57 0.13 10.47
C PHE A 70 -1.58 1.44 9.68
N ILE A 71 -2.63 1.76 8.94
CA ILE A 71 -2.72 3.05 8.24
C ILE A 71 -3.18 4.13 9.22
N VAL A 72 -2.47 5.25 9.22
CA VAL A 72 -2.79 6.44 9.99
C VAL A 72 -2.74 7.70 9.13
N LEU A 73 -3.52 8.70 9.53
CA LEU A 73 -3.41 10.03 8.96
C LEU A 73 -2.20 10.75 9.55
N THR A 74 -1.36 11.31 8.70
CA THR A 74 -0.15 12.02 9.16
C THR A 74 -0.47 13.32 9.88
N GLN A 75 -1.62 13.93 9.59
CA GLN A 75 -2.01 15.20 10.20
C GLN A 75 -2.32 15.08 11.69
N ASN A 76 -2.87 13.96 12.15
CA ASN A 76 -3.37 13.85 13.54
C ASN A 76 -3.23 12.45 14.16
N GLY A 77 -2.61 11.50 13.45
CA GLY A 77 -2.42 10.13 13.89
C GLY A 77 -3.71 9.30 13.98
N LYS A 78 -4.85 9.81 13.47
CA LYS A 78 -6.11 9.05 13.45
C LYS A 78 -5.92 7.80 12.59
N SER A 79 -6.22 6.62 13.14
CA SER A 79 -6.11 5.36 12.41
C SER A 79 -7.26 5.20 11.42
N LEU A 80 -6.99 4.53 10.31
CA LEU A 80 -8.01 4.18 9.33
C LEU A 80 -9.04 3.20 9.93
N SER A 81 -8.61 2.29 10.82
CA SER A 81 -9.51 1.44 11.60
C SER A 81 -10.54 2.20 12.43
N SER A 82 -10.16 3.31 13.06
CA SER A 82 -11.15 4.11 13.80
C SER A 82 -12.24 4.68 12.87
N MET A 83 -11.90 4.97 11.61
CA MET A 83 -12.87 5.41 10.62
C MET A 83 -13.72 4.24 10.13
N THR A 84 -13.14 3.05 9.96
CA THR A 84 -13.89 1.82 9.66
C THR A 84 -14.91 1.51 10.76
N ASP A 85 -14.56 1.67 12.04
CA ASP A 85 -15.48 1.48 13.16
C ASP A 85 -16.68 2.45 13.11
N GLU A 86 -16.43 3.72 12.73
CA GLU A 86 -17.48 4.73 12.52
C GLU A 86 -18.34 4.40 11.30
N LEU A 87 -17.73 3.95 10.20
CA LEU A 87 -18.44 3.49 8.99
C LEU A 87 -19.34 2.29 9.29
N ASN A 88 -18.90 1.37 10.15
CA ASN A 88 -19.66 0.19 10.57
C ASN A 88 -20.90 0.50 11.44
N GLN A 89 -21.11 1.75 11.83
CA GLN A 89 -22.40 2.19 12.39
C GLN A 89 -23.50 2.27 11.31
N PHE A 90 -23.14 2.32 10.03
CA PHE A 90 -24.08 2.22 8.92
C PHE A 90 -24.65 0.80 8.85
N GLN A 91 -25.94 0.68 9.15
CA GLN A 91 -26.66 -0.59 9.07
C GLN A 91 -27.19 -0.80 7.65
N TYR A 92 -26.71 -1.83 6.97
CA TYR A 92 -27.12 -2.17 5.61
C TYR A 92 -27.18 -3.68 5.43
N ASN A 93 -28.24 -4.19 4.79
CA ASN A 93 -28.38 -5.61 4.49
C ASN A 93 -27.80 -5.90 3.11
N LEU A 94 -26.66 -6.58 3.04
CA LEU A 94 -25.98 -6.92 1.78
C LEU A 94 -26.71 -7.99 0.94
N THR A 95 -27.61 -8.77 1.53
CA THR A 95 -28.17 -9.99 0.89
C THR A 95 -29.27 -9.73 -0.14
N THR A 96 -29.66 -8.47 -0.36
CA THR A 96 -30.91 -8.16 -1.07
C THR A 96 -30.82 -7.06 -2.13
N TYR A 97 -29.66 -6.42 -2.33
CA TYR A 97 -29.65 -5.11 -3.01
C TYR A 97 -28.49 -4.89 -4.00
N SER A 98 -28.74 -3.98 -4.95
CA SER A 98 -27.82 -3.59 -6.02
C SER A 98 -26.82 -2.53 -5.57
N ASP A 99 -25.73 -2.32 -6.34
CA ASP A 99 -24.80 -1.20 -6.12
C ASP A 99 -25.53 0.14 -6.03
N GLN A 100 -26.58 0.34 -6.83
CA GLN A 100 -27.37 1.58 -6.82
C GLN A 100 -28.15 1.79 -5.53
N ASP A 101 -28.70 0.72 -4.96
CA ASP A 101 -29.41 0.79 -3.68
C ASP A 101 -28.42 1.09 -2.54
N PHE A 102 -27.22 0.52 -2.60
CA PHE A 102 -26.16 0.82 -1.65
C PHE A 102 -25.75 2.29 -1.76
N ILE A 103 -25.46 2.79 -2.97
CA ILE A 103 -25.14 4.21 -3.19
C ILE A 103 -26.24 5.10 -2.63
N ASN A 104 -27.51 4.81 -2.94
CA ASN A 104 -28.65 5.63 -2.52
C ASN A 104 -28.85 5.66 -1.01
N SER A 105 -28.64 4.53 -0.31
CA SER A 105 -28.76 4.47 1.14
C SER A 105 -27.53 5.02 1.85
N PHE A 106 -26.33 4.66 1.39
CA PHE A 106 -25.08 5.08 2.02
C PHE A 106 -24.86 6.58 1.86
N SER A 107 -25.11 7.16 0.67
CA SER A 107 -24.96 8.61 0.44
C SER A 107 -25.87 9.49 1.32
N LYS A 108 -26.97 8.94 1.84
CA LYS A 108 -27.89 9.61 2.77
C LYS A 108 -27.52 9.38 4.24
N SER A 109 -26.58 8.48 4.52
CA SER A 109 -26.13 8.18 5.88
C SER A 109 -25.18 9.26 6.41
N PRO A 110 -25.12 9.48 7.73
CA PRO A 110 -24.09 10.34 8.34
C PRO A 110 -22.66 9.87 8.03
N GLN A 111 -22.47 8.56 7.87
CA GLN A 111 -21.17 7.91 7.61
C GLN A 111 -20.56 8.29 6.26
N PHE A 112 -21.38 8.71 5.28
CA PHE A 112 -20.88 9.08 3.96
C PHE A 112 -19.84 10.20 4.00
N SER A 113 -20.00 11.16 4.92
CA SER A 113 -19.05 12.25 5.10
C SER A 113 -17.64 11.78 5.50
N ILE A 114 -17.55 10.68 6.25
CA ILE A 114 -16.30 10.04 6.63
C ILE A 114 -15.65 9.41 5.40
N ALA A 115 -16.42 8.66 4.61
CA ALA A 115 -15.96 8.06 3.37
C ALA A 115 -15.46 9.11 2.36
N GLN A 116 -16.15 10.25 2.24
CA GLN A 116 -15.70 11.39 1.44
C GLN A 116 -14.43 12.03 1.99
N TYR A 117 -14.32 12.15 3.32
CA TYR A 117 -13.11 12.67 3.95
C TYR A 117 -11.90 11.78 3.63
N VAL A 118 -12.02 10.46 3.77
CA VAL A 118 -10.96 9.50 3.44
C VAL A 118 -10.58 9.57 1.95
N TYR A 119 -11.56 9.71 1.06
CA TYR A 119 -11.29 9.95 -0.36
C TYR A 119 -10.46 11.21 -0.60
N ASN A 120 -10.87 12.34 -0.02
CA ASN A 120 -10.19 13.62 -0.25
C ASN A 120 -8.74 13.62 0.22
N ILE A 121 -8.44 12.96 1.35
CA ILE A 121 -7.08 12.86 1.86
C ILE A 121 -6.23 11.85 1.07
N ALA A 122 -6.83 10.79 0.50
CA ALA A 122 -6.13 9.82 -0.34
C ALA A 122 -5.95 10.28 -1.80
N ASN A 123 -6.61 11.38 -2.20
CA ASN A 123 -6.74 11.82 -3.57
C ASN A 123 -5.94 13.11 -3.82
N ASN A 124 -4.81 13.00 -4.50
CA ASN A 124 -4.04 14.10 -5.07
C ASN A 124 -3.48 15.10 -4.03
N THR A 125 -3.17 14.63 -2.83
CA THR A 125 -2.46 15.40 -1.79
C THR A 125 -1.40 14.54 -1.13
N ARG A 126 -0.13 14.87 -1.37
CA ARG A 126 1.01 14.08 -0.92
C ARG A 126 1.16 14.04 0.61
N GLY A 127 1.51 12.88 1.15
CA GLY A 127 1.98 12.71 2.53
C GLY A 127 0.88 12.83 3.58
N THR A 128 -0.37 12.57 3.22
CA THR A 128 -1.54 12.62 4.11
C THR A 128 -1.76 11.33 4.88
N MET A 129 -1.20 10.20 4.40
CA MET A 129 -1.28 8.89 5.04
C MET A 129 0.10 8.25 5.17
N GLY A 130 0.24 7.44 6.22
CA GLY A 130 1.42 6.61 6.45
C GLY A 130 1.05 5.28 7.10
N LEU A 131 1.94 4.32 6.96
CA LEU A 131 1.87 3.00 7.55
C LEU A 131 2.76 2.93 8.78
N LEU A 132 2.21 2.47 9.90
CA LEU A 132 2.94 2.32 11.15
C LEU A 132 3.93 1.17 11.08
N LEU A 133 5.20 1.47 11.41
CA LEU A 133 6.27 0.48 11.53
C LEU A 133 6.51 0.04 12.98
N THR A 134 5.63 0.44 13.90
CA THR A 134 5.60 0.01 15.31
C THR A 134 4.16 -0.06 15.79
N SER A 135 3.92 -0.79 16.88
CA SER A 135 2.61 -0.81 17.55
C SER A 135 2.32 0.42 18.41
N ASN A 136 3.29 1.33 18.58
CA ASN A 136 3.28 2.34 19.63
C ASN A 136 3.42 3.76 19.06
N ILE A 137 2.33 4.31 18.51
CA ILE A 137 2.26 5.76 18.26
C ILE A 137 1.51 6.42 19.40
N GLN A 138 2.17 7.37 20.06
CA GLN A 138 1.48 8.33 20.93
C GLN A 138 0.74 9.33 20.04
N SER A 139 -0.47 9.71 20.46
CA SER A 139 -1.31 10.72 19.81
C SER A 139 -0.59 12.08 19.79
N SER A 140 0.26 12.30 18.79
CA SER A 140 0.93 13.57 18.51
C SER A 140 0.24 14.28 17.34
N ASN A 141 0.29 15.62 17.37
CA ASN A 141 -0.48 16.50 16.47
C ASN A 141 0.04 16.56 15.02
N GLN A 142 1.07 15.78 14.67
CA GLN A 142 1.57 15.58 13.32
C GLN A 142 2.57 14.41 13.35
N LEU A 143 2.55 13.55 12.33
CA LEU A 143 3.48 12.43 12.17
C LEU A 143 4.46 12.69 11.03
N SER A 144 5.71 12.30 11.19
CA SER A 144 6.74 12.33 10.15
C SER A 144 7.57 11.04 10.11
N PRO A 145 8.08 10.61 8.93
CA PRO A 145 8.75 9.31 8.75
C PRO A 145 9.92 9.02 9.68
N ASN A 146 10.70 10.06 10.03
CA ASN A 146 11.90 9.91 10.84
C ASN A 146 11.66 10.01 12.35
N GLN A 147 10.52 10.58 12.76
CA GLN A 147 10.22 10.83 14.18
C GLN A 147 9.22 9.82 14.73
N ASN A 148 8.35 9.28 13.88
CA ASN A 148 7.20 8.52 14.31
C ASN A 148 7.18 7.08 13.77
N ASP A 149 8.27 6.62 13.15
CA ASP A 149 8.35 5.29 12.55
C ASP A 149 7.18 5.01 11.60
N ILE A 150 6.95 5.93 10.66
CA ILE A 150 5.93 5.79 9.63
C ILE A 150 6.56 5.65 8.24
N LEU A 151 5.95 4.80 7.41
CA LEU A 151 6.27 4.67 6.00
C LEU A 151 5.19 5.42 5.18
N LEU A 152 5.55 6.48 4.46
CA LEU A 152 4.55 7.27 3.72
C LEU A 152 3.90 6.45 2.62
N LEU A 153 2.59 6.56 2.51
CA LEU A 153 1.82 5.93 1.46
C LEU A 153 1.61 6.89 0.29
N GLU A 154 1.37 6.34 -0.90
CA GLU A 154 1.09 7.10 -2.10
C GLU A 154 -0.29 7.76 -2.02
N THR A 155 -0.31 9.09 -1.92
CA THR A 155 -1.53 9.90 -1.90
C THR A 155 -1.43 11.12 -2.82
N SER A 156 -0.33 11.24 -3.57
CA SER A 156 -0.01 12.41 -4.42
C SER A 156 -0.65 12.36 -5.81
N ILE A 157 -1.26 11.23 -6.17
CA ILE A 157 -1.96 11.02 -7.44
C ILE A 157 -3.48 11.03 -7.26
N LEU A 158 -4.22 11.17 -8.36
CA LEU A 158 -5.65 10.88 -8.36
C LEU A 158 -5.88 9.46 -7.86
N PHE A 159 -6.89 9.28 -7.01
CA PHE A 159 -7.13 8.00 -6.37
C PHE A 159 -7.26 6.88 -7.40
N ASN A 160 -6.44 5.84 -7.22
CA ASN A 160 -6.50 4.62 -7.99
C ASN A 160 -6.27 3.45 -7.03
N ASN A 161 -7.22 2.52 -6.93
CA ASN A 161 -7.13 1.37 -6.02
C ASN A 161 -5.83 0.56 -6.24
N GLY A 162 -5.37 0.42 -7.49
CA GLY A 162 -4.12 -0.26 -7.82
C GLY A 162 -2.85 0.56 -7.56
N SER A 163 -2.93 1.74 -6.94
CA SER A 163 -1.76 2.60 -6.70
C SER A 163 -1.85 3.33 -5.37
N SER A 164 -2.83 4.21 -5.21
CA SER A 164 -3.03 5.02 -4.01
C SER A 164 -3.22 4.15 -2.78
N ILE A 165 -2.63 4.56 -1.65
CA ILE A 165 -2.69 3.94 -0.31
C ILE A 165 -2.24 2.47 -0.20
N GLY A 166 -2.20 1.69 -1.28
CA GLY A 166 -1.63 0.34 -1.37
C GLY A 166 -0.16 0.31 -1.75
N HIS A 167 0.45 1.46 -2.01
CA HIS A 167 1.87 1.63 -2.35
C HIS A 167 2.50 2.71 -1.48
N VAL A 168 3.83 2.71 -1.42
CA VAL A 168 4.60 3.76 -0.75
C VAL A 168 4.75 4.99 -1.64
N ASP A 169 4.92 6.15 -1.03
CA ASP A 169 5.09 7.42 -1.74
C ASP A 169 6.27 7.37 -2.72
N MET A 170 5.96 7.43 -4.03
CA MET A 170 6.96 7.22 -5.07
C MET A 170 8.07 8.27 -5.02
N GLN A 171 7.71 9.53 -4.77
CA GLN A 171 8.68 10.63 -4.75
C GLN A 171 9.68 10.49 -3.59
N THR A 172 9.26 9.93 -2.45
CA THR A 172 10.15 9.67 -1.31
C THR A 172 11.07 8.49 -1.59
N TYR A 173 10.52 7.38 -2.08
CA TYR A 173 11.18 6.08 -1.96
C TYR A 173 11.79 5.53 -3.24
N ASN A 174 11.43 6.01 -4.43
CA ASN A 174 11.88 5.45 -5.71
C ASN A 174 13.42 5.38 -5.86
N ASN A 175 14.13 6.31 -5.23
CA ASN A 175 15.60 6.41 -5.28
C ASN A 175 16.26 6.05 -3.94
N THR A 176 15.58 5.24 -3.12
CA THR A 176 16.05 4.79 -1.80
C THR A 176 15.98 3.27 -1.74
N SER A 177 16.56 2.65 -0.72
CA SER A 177 16.47 1.20 -0.54
C SER A 177 15.05 0.66 -0.32
N ASP A 178 14.04 1.50 -0.10
CA ASP A 178 12.61 1.12 0.02
C ASP A 178 11.84 1.29 -1.30
N PHE A 179 12.52 1.20 -2.44
CA PHE A 179 11.93 1.42 -3.78
C PHE A 179 10.89 0.38 -4.22
N LEU A 180 10.80 -0.77 -3.54
CA LEU A 180 10.08 -1.93 -4.09
C LEU A 180 8.59 -1.70 -4.25
N MET A 181 7.95 -1.06 -3.27
CA MET A 181 6.49 -0.92 -3.22
C MET A 181 6.01 0.44 -3.74
N VAL A 182 6.76 1.10 -4.61
CA VAL A 182 6.24 2.25 -5.36
C VAL A 182 5.28 1.75 -6.44
N TYR A 183 4.28 2.55 -6.83
CA TYR A 183 3.22 2.11 -7.74
C TYR A 183 3.63 2.02 -9.22
N SER A 184 4.84 2.43 -9.58
CA SER A 184 5.30 2.51 -10.97
C SER A 184 6.73 2.02 -11.12
N TYR A 185 6.95 1.20 -12.14
CA TYR A 185 8.25 0.61 -12.45
C TYR A 185 9.14 1.60 -13.21
N THR A 186 10.44 1.55 -12.94
CA THR A 186 11.44 2.27 -13.75
C THR A 186 11.81 1.41 -14.95
N SER A 187 11.29 1.76 -16.12
CA SER A 187 11.64 1.10 -17.38
C SER A 187 13.13 1.23 -17.68
N GLY A 188 13.75 0.16 -18.20
CA GLY A 188 15.16 0.13 -18.58
C GLY A 188 16.16 0.09 -17.42
N GLU A 189 15.68 -0.16 -16.19
CA GLU A 189 16.53 -0.36 -15.00
C GLU A 189 16.25 -1.74 -14.37
N THR A 190 17.30 -2.57 -14.24
CA THR A 190 17.16 -3.91 -13.62
C THR A 190 17.01 -3.81 -12.10
N LEU A 191 16.55 -4.89 -11.46
CA LEU A 191 16.52 -4.96 -10.01
C LEU A 191 17.93 -4.79 -9.41
N ASP A 192 18.93 -5.40 -10.04
CA ASP A 192 20.33 -5.30 -9.63
C ASP A 192 20.82 -3.84 -9.71
N ASP A 193 20.50 -3.11 -10.78
CA ASP A 193 20.81 -1.68 -10.92
C ASP A 193 20.19 -0.85 -9.79
N LYS A 194 18.91 -1.11 -9.45
CA LYS A 194 18.23 -0.43 -8.35
C LYS A 194 18.88 -0.71 -7.00
N MET A 195 19.19 -1.97 -6.71
CA MET A 195 19.83 -2.35 -5.45
C MET A 195 21.24 -1.75 -5.32
N GLU A 196 22.01 -1.72 -6.41
CA GLU A 196 23.34 -1.11 -6.41
C GLU A 196 23.26 0.40 -6.18
N LYS A 197 22.41 1.12 -6.94
CA LYS A 197 22.25 2.58 -6.82
C LYS A 197 21.78 3.01 -5.43
N THR A 198 20.99 2.17 -4.77
CA THR A 198 20.42 2.48 -3.44
C THR A 198 21.22 1.87 -2.29
N GLY A 199 22.31 1.13 -2.58
CA GLY A 199 23.17 0.52 -1.59
C GLY A 199 22.53 -0.65 -0.82
N SER A 200 21.47 -1.27 -1.36
CA SER A 200 20.73 -2.33 -0.67
C SER A 200 21.24 -3.74 -0.95
N THR A 201 22.11 -3.93 -1.95
CA THR A 201 22.59 -5.24 -2.45
C THR A 201 23.07 -6.20 -1.35
N ASN A 202 23.79 -5.67 -0.34
CA ASN A 202 24.41 -6.47 0.73
C ASN A 202 23.79 -6.20 2.12
N THR A 203 22.65 -5.51 2.18
CA THR A 203 22.02 -5.12 3.46
C THR A 203 20.60 -5.66 3.55
N THR A 204 19.65 -4.99 2.91
CA THR A 204 18.22 -5.28 2.98
C THR A 204 17.72 -5.97 1.71
N GLY A 205 18.53 -5.99 0.65
CA GLY A 205 18.19 -6.51 -0.66
C GLY A 205 17.07 -5.69 -1.31
N PRO A 206 16.23 -6.33 -2.14
CA PRO A 206 15.19 -5.62 -2.87
C PRO A 206 14.03 -5.17 -1.98
N ILE A 207 13.84 -5.76 -0.78
CA ILE A 207 12.70 -5.48 0.09
C ILE A 207 12.86 -4.13 0.81
N GLY A 208 14.09 -3.70 1.12
CA GLY A 208 14.31 -2.46 1.85
C GLY A 208 14.11 -2.56 3.37
N PRO A 209 14.66 -1.61 4.15
CA PRO A 209 14.63 -1.67 5.61
C PRO A 209 13.21 -1.50 6.20
N ASN A 210 12.40 -0.57 5.68
CA ASN A 210 11.11 -0.26 6.29
C ASN A 210 10.06 -1.32 6.02
N LEU A 211 10.04 -1.87 4.81
CA LEU A 211 9.15 -2.98 4.48
C LEU A 211 9.49 -4.24 5.27
N ARG A 212 10.78 -4.53 5.49
CA ARG A 212 11.23 -5.60 6.40
C ARG A 212 10.72 -5.39 7.83
N ARG A 213 10.78 -4.17 8.35
CA ARG A 213 10.19 -3.83 9.66
C ARG A 213 8.69 -4.08 9.68
N PHE A 214 7.99 -3.64 8.65
CA PHE A 214 6.54 -3.84 8.54
C PHE A 214 6.14 -5.32 8.50
N LEU A 215 6.85 -6.14 7.72
CA LEU A 215 6.62 -7.60 7.75
C LEU A 215 6.84 -8.19 9.15
N GLY A 216 7.83 -7.69 9.91
CA GLY A 216 8.00 -8.05 11.32
C GLY A 216 6.81 -7.66 12.19
N VAL A 217 6.22 -6.48 11.96
CA VAL A 217 4.98 -6.03 12.63
C VAL A 217 3.79 -6.94 12.31
N LEU A 218 3.71 -7.44 11.08
CA LEU A 218 2.70 -8.44 10.68
C LEU A 218 2.94 -9.84 11.30
N GLY A 219 4.09 -10.05 11.95
CA GLY A 219 4.43 -11.30 12.63
C GLY A 219 5.33 -12.24 11.83
N TYR A 220 5.86 -11.83 10.67
CA TYR A 220 6.84 -12.63 9.95
C TYR A 220 8.20 -12.63 10.67
N ASP A 221 8.89 -13.76 10.65
CA ASP A 221 10.29 -13.84 11.08
C ASP A 221 11.21 -13.29 9.98
N VAL A 222 11.68 -12.06 10.19
CA VAL A 222 12.53 -11.36 9.22
C VAL A 222 13.99 -11.46 9.67
N LYS A 223 14.78 -12.20 8.90
CA LYS A 223 16.23 -12.34 9.11
C LYS A 223 16.89 -10.96 9.19
N GLN A 224 17.87 -10.77 10.07
CA GLN A 224 18.53 -9.47 10.20
C GLN A 224 19.37 -9.07 8.97
N ASN A 225 20.03 -10.05 8.34
CA ASN A 225 20.90 -9.80 7.19
C ASN A 225 20.34 -10.46 5.93
N PHE A 226 20.26 -9.70 4.84
CA PHE A 226 20.14 -10.29 3.50
C PHE A 226 21.49 -10.89 3.09
N ARG A 227 21.49 -12.14 2.65
CA ARG A 227 22.65 -12.76 1.99
C ARG A 227 22.22 -13.13 0.59
N CYS A 228 22.73 -12.42 -0.41
CA CYS A 228 22.62 -12.85 -1.79
C CYS A 228 23.53 -14.06 -1.99
N ASN A 229 23.01 -15.26 -1.75
CA ASN A 229 23.67 -16.48 -2.19
C ASN A 229 23.43 -16.59 -3.70
N ILE A 230 24.28 -15.94 -4.49
CA ILE A 230 24.25 -16.08 -5.94
C ILE A 230 24.57 -17.54 -6.24
N ILE A 231 23.61 -18.29 -6.76
CA ILE A 231 23.92 -19.50 -7.50
C ILE A 231 24.61 -19.00 -8.76
N GLN A 232 25.95 -19.04 -8.77
CA GLN A 232 26.70 -18.97 -10.02
C GLN A 232 26.35 -20.24 -10.79
N VAL A 233 25.38 -20.13 -11.69
CA VAL A 233 25.19 -21.14 -12.71
C VAL A 233 26.34 -20.92 -13.69
N TYR A 234 27.39 -21.73 -13.53
CA TYR A 234 28.47 -21.87 -14.50
C TYR A 234 27.96 -22.47 -15.80
#